data_AF-A0A9D1S754-F1
#
_entry.id   AF-A0A9D1S754-F1
#
_cell.length_a   1.000
_cell.length_b   1.000
_cell.length_c   1.000
_cell.angle_alpha   90.00
_cell.angle_beta   90.00
_cell.angle_gamma   90.00
#
_symmetry.space_group_name_H-M   'P 1'
#
loop_
_entity.id
_entity.type
_entity.pdbx_description
1 polymer ?
#
loop_
_entity_poly.entity_id
_entity_poly.type
_entity_poly.pdbx_seq_one_letter_code
_entity_poly.pdbx_strand_id
1 'polypeptide(L)' 'MRINDYATAKWRGIIEGYYGIPYSNEDIMSLMEFGSDFKMNTFIYAPKDDPYHNSKWREPYPQ' A
#
# COMPACT_ATOMS: atom_id res chain seq x y z
N MET A 1 30.83 17.71 2.05
CA MET A 1 30.36 16.48 1.37
C MET A 1 29.42 16.90 0.25
N ARG A 2 29.57 16.34 -0.97
CA ARG A 2 28.62 16.56 -2.07
C ARG A 2 27.76 15.30 -2.21
N ILE A 3 26.44 15.44 -2.12
CA ILE A 3 25.48 14.33 -2.25
C ILE A 3 24.66 14.58 -3.52
N ASN A 4 24.62 13.58 -4.40
CA ASN A 4 23.66 13.51 -5.51
C ASN A 4 22.78 12.29 -5.22
N ASP A 5 21.51 12.51 -4.87
CA ASP A 5 20.58 11.45 -4.47
C ASP A 5 19.37 11.43 -5.43
N TYR A 6 19.09 10.27 -6.00
CA TYR A 6 17.97 10.04 -6.91
C TYR A 6 17.64 8.55 -6.97
N ALA A 7 16.36 8.23 -7.20
CA ALA A 7 15.90 6.86 -7.31
C ALA A 7 16.12 6.29 -8.72
N THR A 8 16.58 5.04 -8.81
CA THR A 8 16.67 4.31 -10.08
C THR A 8 15.29 3.85 -10.57
N ALA A 9 14.42 3.42 -9.66
CA ALA A 9 13.07 2.97 -9.97
C ALA A 9 12.05 4.09 -9.72
N LYS A 10 11.11 4.29 -10.66
CA LYS A 10 10.04 5.30 -10.55
C LYS A 10 9.08 4.99 -9.40
N TRP A 11 8.68 3.73 -9.26
CA TRP A 11 7.74 3.24 -8.25
C TRP A 11 8.47 2.35 -7.25
N ARG A 12 8.29 2.64 -5.97
CA ARG A 12 8.94 1.92 -4.86
C ARG A 12 7.92 1.83 -3.73
N GLY A 13 7.60 0.63 -3.29
CA GLY A 13 6.73 0.45 -2.14
C GLY A 13 6.05 -0.90 -2.12
N ILE A 14 4.83 -0.94 -1.60
CA ILE A 14 4.17 -2.15 -1.11
C ILE A 14 2.86 -2.39 -1.85
N ILE A 15 2.56 -3.67 -2.10
CA ILE A 15 1.25 -4.14 -2.52
C ILE A 15 0.67 -5.03 -1.43
N GLU A 16 -0.49 -4.67 -0.89
CA GLU A 16 -1.26 -5.52 0.02
C GLU A 16 -2.01 -6.56 -0.81
N GLY A 17 -1.31 -7.56 -1.33
CA GLY A 17 -1.85 -8.50 -2.34
C GLY A 17 -2.09 -9.93 -1.85
N TYR A 18 -1.98 -10.18 -0.55
CA TYR A 18 -2.04 -11.52 0.04
C TYR A 18 -3.49 -11.97 0.37
N TYR A 19 -3.64 -13.27 0.67
CA TYR A 19 -4.86 -13.88 1.20
C TYR A 19 -4.83 -13.91 2.73
N GLY A 20 -5.99 -13.84 3.39
CA GLY A 20 -6.12 -13.76 4.83
C GLY A 20 -6.62 -12.39 5.29
N ILE A 21 -6.45 -12.12 6.59
CA ILE A 21 -6.96 -10.92 7.24
C ILE A 21 -6.26 -9.68 6.65
N PRO A 22 -7.01 -8.74 6.01
CA PRO A 22 -6.44 -7.48 5.53
C PRO A 22 -5.82 -6.67 6.66
N TYR A 23 -4.86 -5.81 6.34
CA TYR A 23 -4.30 -4.88 7.31
C TYR A 23 -5.39 -3.98 7.89
N SER A 24 -5.25 -3.66 9.18
CA SER A 24 -6.04 -2.61 9.79
C SER A 24 -5.66 -1.25 9.20
N ASN A 25 -6.53 -0.25 9.37
CA ASN A 25 -6.18 1.12 8.94
C ASN A 25 -4.94 1.64 9.68
N GLU A 26 -4.78 1.26 10.95
CA GLU A 26 -3.62 1.57 11.78
C GLU A 26 -2.34 0.94 11.21
N ASP A 27 -2.40 -0.32 10.78
CA ASP A 27 -1.27 -0.98 10.13
C ASP A 27 -0.90 -0.28 8.82
N ILE A 28 -1.89 0.08 8.00
CA ILE A 28 -1.67 0.83 6.76
C ILE A 28 -1.01 2.17 7.06
N MET A 29 -1.50 2.94 8.04
CA MET A 29 -0.89 4.21 8.44
C MET A 29 0.57 4.02 8.89
N SER A 30 0.84 3.00 9.72
CA SER A 30 2.20 2.66 10.16
C SER A 30 3.12 2.28 9.00
N LEU A 31 2.61 1.54 8.00
CA LEU A 31 3.36 1.21 6.78
C LEU A 31 3.69 2.45 5.95
N MET A 32 2.82 3.46 5.90
CA MET A 32 3.08 4.71 5.20
C MET A 32 4.19 5.52 5.89
N GLU A 33 4.15 5.59 7.22
CA GLU A 33 5.20 6.23 8.02
C GLU A 33 6.54 5.52 7.81
N PHE A 34 6.57 4.20 7.93
CA PHE A 34 7.75 3.39 7.65
C PHE A 34 8.28 3.60 6.22
N GLY A 35 7.39 3.58 5.22
CA GLY A 35 7.78 3.77 3.82
C GLY A 35 8.40 5.15 3.55
N SER A 36 7.98 6.18 4.28
CA SER A 36 8.52 7.54 4.17
C SER A 36 10.02 7.58 4.52
N ASP A 37 10.45 6.88 5.57
CA ASP A 37 11.85 6.82 5.99
C ASP A 37 12.78 6.28 4.91
N PHE A 38 12.25 5.43 4.01
CA PHE A 38 12.99 4.80 2.91
C PHE A 38 12.68 5.38 1.53
N LYS A 39 12.03 6.56 1.46
CA LYS A 39 11.65 7.23 0.20
C LYS A 39 10.78 6.37 -0.73
N MET A 40 9.95 5.50 -0.14
CA MET A 40 8.90 4.81 -0.88
C MET A 40 7.83 5.82 -1.32
N ASN A 41 7.14 5.53 -2.42
CA ASN A 41 6.18 6.45 -3.02
C ASN A 41 4.93 5.76 -3.59
N THR A 42 4.75 4.46 -3.32
CA THR A 42 3.63 3.68 -3.85
C THR A 42 3.10 2.74 -2.79
N PHE A 43 1.79 2.75 -2.60
CA PHE A 43 1.07 1.71 -1.87
C PHE A 43 -0.10 1.27 -2.75
N ILE A 44 -0.24 -0.04 -2.95
CA ILE A 44 -1.32 -0.62 -3.75
C ILE A 44 -2.24 -1.39 -2.81
N TYR A 45 -3.44 -0.87 -2.63
CA TYR A 45 -4.52 -1.53 -1.91
C TYR A 45 -5.14 -2.60 -2.79
N ALA A 46 -4.88 -3.88 -2.48
CA ALA A 46 -5.43 -5.02 -3.22
C ALA A 46 -5.65 -6.31 -2.39
N PRO A 47 -6.13 -6.22 -1.13
CA PRO A 47 -6.27 -7.38 -0.26
C PRO A 47 -7.25 -8.39 -0.86
N LYS A 48 -6.86 -9.66 -0.95
CA LYS A 48 -7.64 -10.65 -1.72
C LYS A 48 -8.97 -11.02 -1.07
N ASP A 49 -9.06 -10.85 0.25
CA ASP A 49 -10.21 -11.20 1.07
C ASP A 49 -11.13 -10.00 1.37
N ASP A 50 -10.80 -8.78 0.90
CA ASP A 50 -11.77 -7.68 0.90
C ASP A 50 -12.84 -7.94 -0.18
N PRO A 51 -14.12 -8.10 0.20
CA PRO A 51 -15.18 -8.35 -0.75
C PRO A 51 -15.30 -7.24 -1.80
N TYR A 52 -15.12 -5.97 -1.43
CA TYR A 52 -15.32 -4.84 -2.33
C TYR A 52 -14.14 -4.64 -3.29
N HIS A 53 -12.95 -5.14 -2.94
CA HIS A 53 -11.84 -5.29 -3.88
C HIS A 53 -12.06 -6.45 -4.86
N ASN A 54 -12.70 -7.54 -4.43
CA ASN A 54 -12.76 -8.80 -5.17
C ASN A 54 -14.19 -9.21 -5.57
N SER A 55 -14.89 -10.01 -4.75
CA SER A 55 -16.14 -10.68 -5.14
C SER A 55 -17.30 -9.73 -5.43
N LYS A 56 -17.30 -8.56 -4.78
CA LYS A 56 -18.28 -7.48 -4.86
C LYS A 56 -17.71 -6.22 -5.53
N TRP A 57 -16.74 -6.34 -6.44
CA TRP A 57 -16.07 -5.19 -7.06
C TRP A 57 -17.00 -4.17 -7.75
N ARG A 58 -18.25 -4.53 -8.06
CA ARG A 58 -19.26 -3.63 -8.64
C ARG A 58 -20.09 -2.87 -7.60
N GLU A 59 -20.01 -3.27 -6.33
CA GLU A 59 -20.72 -2.63 -5.22
C GLU A 59 -19.83 -1.52 -4.63
N PRO A 60 -20.40 -0.34 -4.28
CA PRO A 60 -19.65 0.68 -3.56
C PRO A 60 -19.36 0.22 -2.12
N TYR A 61 -18.29 0.75 -1.53
CA TYR A 61 -18.07 0.60 -0.09
C TYR A 61 -19.24 1.22 0.70
N PRO A 62 -19.63 0.63 1.85
CA PRO A 62 -20.60 1.22 2.76
C PRO A 62 -20.13 2.58 3.31
N GLN A 63 -21.08 3.40 3.78
CA GLN A 63 -20.80 4.65 4.49
C GLN A 63 -20.53 4.42 5.98
#